data_AF-A0A6B2EE40-F1
#
_entry.id   AF-A0A6B2EE40-F1
#
_cell.length_a   1.000
_cell.length_b   1.000
_cell.length_c   1.000
_cell.angle_alpha   90.00
_cell.angle_beta   90.00
_cell.angle_gamma   90.00
#
_symmetry.space_group_name_H-M   'P 1'
#
loop_
_entity.id
_entity.type
_entity.pdbx_description
1 polymer ?
#
loop_
_entity_poly.entity_id
_entity_poly.type
_entity_poly.pdbx_seq_one_letter_code
_entity_poly.pdbx_strand_id
1 'polypeptide(L)'
;QDSCEAARNLFLGWGLRQEAIERLIFCGIKFEMHLRLMHHHHIENIFTKDELIGDKILFTSKLQEWKTRKMCPPLGCCSMASSPPDLVSPEKIDEPLPISPIPFNRPEVPVSRGYGNFNLGRILRRTAKGQQILSNYSKNGYLTSKEQSYLAHIIIDDHMMSKKKMSQNLFEQYASEIVRLFPTETIETYYMPRQVSAKKNSAGKLYDRYRNMSYKTKYYKNIGATSRDIMNTANDTQARALRGAMAHQDTPIKEEFPGEKLSYSPSEDETLSKEWLKNNTNHWERILIEWRKTAKFRYMERRSYAEDISVFINEWPRYKDITGYQLVEIDFDFRHPGMKFDLINNFQKLHNVMKPIFIQEAKDKLNQAFFEDYFGNDIGFDTKDFLLTVLLHYLIPPARHSSGKKPSISEAQNDFVMCFKTIGKLQEEISHLQKEPIALYPRIFVIGSNCRNISQFYIFFSGILYKLPTFVKCIDLAVKICIVFNIDFSETSKLVWSFLYNLFFKLDNKYIPPKVLNLINKVKNG
;
A
#
# COMPACT_ATOMS: atom_id res chain seq x y z
N GLN A 1 6.25 -37.28 -23.03
CA GLN A 1 6.47 -37.87 -21.70
C GLN A 1 7.92 -37.67 -21.23
N ASP A 2 8.88 -37.61 -22.16
CA ASP A 2 10.33 -37.56 -21.89
C ASP A 2 10.85 -36.42 -21.02
N SER A 3 10.26 -35.21 -21.04
CA SER A 3 10.80 -34.08 -20.27
C SER A 3 10.56 -34.19 -18.76
N CYS A 4 9.43 -34.76 -18.35
CA CYS A 4 9.15 -35.03 -16.93
C CYS A 4 10.11 -36.08 -16.36
N GLU A 5 10.45 -37.10 -17.15
CA GLU A 5 11.33 -38.19 -16.73
C GLU A 5 12.78 -37.73 -16.64
N ALA A 6 13.25 -36.93 -17.60
CA ALA A 6 14.57 -36.30 -17.55
C ALA A 6 14.73 -35.38 -16.32
N ALA A 7 13.72 -34.56 -15.99
CA ALA A 7 13.74 -33.71 -14.81
C ALA A 7 13.73 -34.54 -13.51
N ARG A 8 12.92 -35.62 -13.44
CA ARG A 8 12.90 -36.53 -12.29
C ARG A 8 14.25 -37.19 -12.08
N ASN A 9 14.89 -37.70 -13.12
CA ASN A 9 16.21 -38.32 -13.03
C ASN A 9 17.29 -37.33 -12.59
N LEU A 10 17.22 -36.08 -13.04
CA LEU A 10 18.10 -35.02 -12.57
C LEU A 10 17.93 -34.75 -11.07
N PHE A 11 16.69 -34.62 -10.59
CA PHE A 11 16.42 -34.34 -9.18
C PHE A 11 16.71 -35.53 -8.26
N LEU A 12 16.48 -36.76 -8.73
CA LEU A 12 16.95 -37.98 -8.06
C LEU A 12 18.48 -37.98 -7.94
N GLY A 13 19.18 -37.61 -9.01
CA GLY A 13 20.65 -37.45 -9.01
C GLY A 13 21.15 -36.33 -8.08
N TRP A 14 20.28 -35.41 -7.66
CA TRP A 14 20.59 -34.38 -6.66
C TRP A 14 20.31 -34.84 -5.22
N GLY A 15 19.74 -36.04 -5.03
CA GLY A 15 19.46 -36.62 -3.72
C GLY A 15 18.20 -36.05 -3.04
N LEU A 16 17.26 -35.47 -3.79
CA LEU A 16 16.01 -34.97 -3.23
C LEU A 16 15.06 -36.12 -2.87
N ARG A 17 14.27 -35.94 -1.81
CA ARG A 17 13.21 -36.90 -1.44
C ARG A 17 12.11 -36.93 -2.50
N GLN A 18 11.45 -38.09 -2.64
CA GLN A 18 10.38 -38.30 -3.61
C GLN A 18 9.27 -37.23 -3.54
N GLU A 19 8.87 -36.83 -2.33
CA GLU A 19 7.87 -35.79 -2.08
C GLU A 19 8.29 -34.41 -2.65
N ALA A 20 9.57 -34.05 -2.51
CA ALA A 20 10.13 -32.81 -3.05
C ALA A 20 10.19 -32.83 -4.58
N ILE A 21 10.55 -33.99 -5.16
CA ILE A 21 10.56 -34.19 -6.61
C ILE A 21 9.15 -34.07 -7.19
N GLU A 22 8.15 -34.68 -6.55
CA GLU A 22 6.76 -34.57 -6.97
C GLU A 22 6.23 -33.15 -6.89
N ARG A 23 6.60 -32.41 -5.83
CA ARG A 23 6.27 -30.99 -5.70
C ARG A 23 6.87 -30.14 -6.83
N LEU A 24 8.15 -30.35 -7.17
CA LEU A 24 8.81 -29.65 -8.28
C LEU A 24 8.12 -29.92 -9.63
N ILE A 25 7.76 -31.18 -9.89
CA ILE A 25 7.06 -31.58 -11.12
C ILE A 25 5.63 -31.02 -11.15
N PHE A 26 4.92 -31.03 -10.02
CA PHE A 26 3.59 -30.43 -9.86
C PHE A 26 3.61 -28.93 -10.14
N CYS A 27 4.65 -28.22 -9.66
CA CYS A 27 4.90 -26.81 -9.94
C CYS A 27 5.36 -26.53 -11.39
N GLY A 28 5.40 -27.55 -12.27
CA GLY A 28 5.72 -27.38 -13.68
C GLY A 28 7.22 -27.30 -13.99
N ILE A 29 8.10 -27.58 -13.04
CA ILE A 29 9.57 -27.54 -13.24
C ILE A 29 10.03 -28.79 -14.02
N LYS A 30 9.82 -28.77 -15.33
CA LYS A 30 10.02 -29.92 -16.23
C LYS A 30 11.15 -29.75 -17.26
N PHE A 31 11.74 -28.56 -17.37
CA PHE A 31 12.74 -28.24 -18.41
C PHE A 31 13.95 -27.53 -17.81
N GLU A 32 15.13 -27.72 -18.38
CA GLU A 32 16.37 -27.02 -17.96
C GLU A 32 16.19 -25.49 -17.94
N MET A 33 15.42 -24.93 -18.88
CA MET A 33 15.15 -23.48 -18.93
C MET A 33 14.49 -22.93 -17.66
N HIS A 34 13.65 -23.73 -17.00
CA HIS A 34 13.04 -23.32 -15.73
C HIS A 34 14.09 -23.19 -14.64
N LEU A 35 15.05 -24.11 -14.59
CA LEU A 35 16.18 -24.06 -13.65
C LEU A 35 17.10 -22.88 -13.94
N ARG A 36 17.36 -22.57 -15.21
CA ARG A 36 18.18 -21.40 -15.61
C ARG A 36 17.59 -20.09 -15.12
N LEU A 37 16.28 -19.89 -15.28
CA LEU A 37 15.55 -18.67 -14.92
C LEU A 37 15.08 -18.64 -13.44
N MET A 38 15.37 -19.68 -12.67
CA MET A 38 14.93 -19.79 -11.28
C MET A 38 15.71 -18.81 -10.37
N HIS A 39 14.99 -18.13 -9.47
CA HIS A 39 15.49 -17.18 -8.48
C HIS A 39 15.12 -17.66 -7.07
N HIS A 40 15.76 -17.11 -6.02
CA HIS A 40 15.51 -17.53 -4.64
C HIS A 40 14.03 -17.53 -4.25
N HIS A 41 13.27 -16.48 -4.59
CA HIS A 41 11.84 -16.39 -4.25
C HIS A 41 10.98 -17.48 -4.94
N HIS A 42 11.39 -17.99 -6.10
CA HIS A 42 10.71 -19.13 -6.72
C HIS A 42 10.91 -20.41 -5.90
N ILE A 43 12.11 -20.59 -5.33
CA ILE A 43 12.42 -21.73 -4.46
C ILE A 43 11.60 -21.62 -3.16
N GLU A 44 11.55 -20.43 -2.55
CA GLU A 44 10.69 -20.15 -1.38
C GLU A 44 9.23 -20.54 -1.62
N ASN A 45 8.70 -20.21 -2.80
CA ASN A 45 7.31 -20.50 -3.17
C ASN A 45 7.06 -21.99 -3.51
N ILE A 46 8.09 -22.74 -3.90
CA ILE A 46 7.98 -24.18 -4.18
C ILE A 46 8.00 -24.98 -2.86
N PHE A 47 8.91 -24.60 -1.96
CA PHE A 47 9.17 -25.27 -0.68
C PHE A 47 8.57 -24.48 0.50
N THR A 48 7.24 -24.38 0.53
CA THR A 48 6.50 -23.58 1.54
C THR A 48 6.20 -24.33 2.84
N LYS A 49 6.48 -25.64 2.91
CA LYS A 49 6.26 -26.46 4.10
C LYS A 49 7.54 -26.57 4.90
N ASP A 50 7.46 -26.37 6.21
CA ASP A 50 8.62 -26.44 7.13
C ASP A 50 9.30 -27.83 7.10
N GLU A 51 8.53 -28.89 6.87
CA GLU A 51 9.02 -30.27 6.74
C GLU A 51 9.96 -30.50 5.54
N LEU A 52 9.99 -29.58 4.56
CA LEU A 52 10.81 -29.66 3.35
C LEU A 52 12.02 -28.72 3.38
N ILE A 53 12.33 -28.11 4.53
CA ILE A 53 13.45 -27.15 4.66
C ILE A 53 14.80 -27.77 4.27
N GLY A 54 15.02 -29.06 4.57
CA GLY A 54 16.23 -29.79 4.17
C GLY A 54 16.35 -29.93 2.65
N ASP A 55 15.28 -30.34 1.98
CA ASP A 55 15.24 -30.45 0.50
C ASP A 55 15.39 -29.08 -0.16
N LYS A 56 14.86 -28.02 0.45
CA LYS A 56 15.03 -26.65 -0.03
C LYS A 56 16.49 -26.23 -0.03
N ILE A 57 17.21 -26.49 1.06
CA ILE A 57 18.65 -26.18 1.19
C ILE A 57 19.45 -26.99 0.15
N LEU A 58 19.20 -28.30 0.07
CA LEU A 58 19.89 -29.20 -0.85
C LEU A 58 19.63 -28.81 -2.32
N PHE A 59 18.37 -28.54 -2.67
CA PHE A 59 17.98 -28.10 -4.00
C PHE A 59 18.65 -26.78 -4.38
N THR A 60 18.67 -25.80 -3.46
CA THR A 60 19.30 -24.49 -3.71
C THR A 60 20.80 -24.64 -3.99
N SER A 61 21.49 -25.46 -3.18
CA SER A 61 22.91 -25.76 -3.37
C SER A 61 23.18 -26.48 -4.70
N LYS A 62 22.44 -27.54 -5.00
CA LYS A 62 22.61 -28.32 -6.24
C LYS A 62 22.25 -27.53 -7.49
N LEU A 63 21.25 -26.67 -7.42
CA LEU A 63 20.90 -25.76 -8.50
C LEU A 63 22.02 -24.74 -8.78
N GLN A 64 22.67 -24.22 -7.73
CA GLN A 64 23.82 -23.32 -7.89
C GLN A 64 25.01 -24.04 -8.53
N GLU A 65 25.36 -25.24 -8.07
CA GLU A 65 26.41 -26.08 -8.68
C GLU A 65 26.11 -26.37 -10.17
N TRP A 66 24.85 -26.72 -10.47
CA TRP A 66 24.40 -27.01 -11.83
C TRP A 66 24.49 -25.77 -12.73
N LYS A 67 24.09 -24.58 -12.22
CA LYS A 67 24.21 -23.32 -12.95
C LYS A 67 25.66 -22.95 -13.23
N THR A 68 26.56 -23.15 -12.25
CA THR A 68 28.00 -22.92 -12.44
C THR A 68 28.57 -23.84 -13.52
N ARG A 69 28.23 -25.15 -13.49
CA ARG A 69 28.69 -26.11 -14.52
C ARG A 69 28.18 -25.79 -15.93
N LYS A 70 26.98 -25.20 -16.04
CA LYS A 70 26.34 -24.83 -17.33
C LYS A 70 26.62 -23.38 -17.74
N MET A 71 27.52 -22.68 -17.05
CA MET A 71 27.83 -21.24 -17.27
C MET A 71 26.58 -20.35 -17.30
N CYS A 72 25.61 -20.64 -16.42
CA CYS A 72 24.41 -19.84 -16.23
C CYS A 72 24.62 -18.79 -15.13
N PRO A 73 23.85 -17.68 -15.14
CA PRO A 73 23.93 -16.68 -14.06
C PRO A 73 23.68 -17.31 -12.69
N PRO A 74 24.41 -16.90 -11.63
CA PRO A 74 24.23 -17.43 -10.29
C PRO A 74 22.81 -17.18 -9.79
N LEU A 75 22.35 -17.97 -8.81
CA LEU A 75 21.09 -17.75 -8.11
C LEU A 75 21.08 -16.36 -7.48
N GLY A 76 20.44 -15.41 -8.18
CA GLY A 76 20.25 -14.06 -7.68
C GLY A 76 19.06 -13.98 -6.73
N CYS A 77 19.17 -13.15 -5.71
CA CYS A 77 18.00 -12.46 -5.16
C CYS A 77 17.54 -11.45 -6.23
N CYS A 78 16.24 -11.27 -6.40
CA CYS A 78 15.73 -10.16 -7.19
C CYS A 78 15.99 -8.85 -6.42
N SER A 79 17.22 -8.39 -6.48
CA SER A 79 17.67 -7.02 -6.20
C SER A 79 18.50 -6.62 -7.41
N MET A 80 17.95 -5.75 -8.25
CA MET A 80 18.58 -5.35 -9.50
C MET A 80 19.79 -4.43 -9.23
N ALA A 81 20.97 -5.03 -9.07
CA ALA A 81 22.31 -4.44 -9.25
C ALA A 81 23.29 -5.64 -9.41
N SER A 82 23.68 -6.03 -10.63
CA SER A 82 24.81 -5.53 -11.47
C SER A 82 26.03 -6.46 -11.42
N SER A 83 26.39 -7.01 -12.60
CA SER A 83 27.72 -7.37 -13.15
C SER A 83 28.75 -8.22 -12.34
N PRO A 84 29.67 -8.94 -13.02
CA PRO A 84 30.27 -10.20 -12.54
C PRO A 84 31.55 -10.06 -11.68
N PRO A 85 32.00 -11.14 -11.00
CA PRO A 85 33.13 -11.11 -10.09
C PRO A 85 34.47 -11.48 -10.75
N ASP A 86 35.52 -10.71 -10.47
CA ASP A 86 36.92 -11.09 -10.67
C ASP A 86 37.52 -11.67 -9.37
N LEU A 87 38.27 -12.76 -9.55
CA LEU A 87 39.01 -13.53 -8.54
C LEU A 87 40.39 -12.91 -8.28
N VAL A 88 40.75 -12.58 -7.02
CA VAL A 88 42.13 -12.72 -6.49
C VAL A 88 42.10 -12.94 -4.96
N SER A 89 42.99 -13.83 -4.51
CA SER A 89 43.25 -14.40 -3.17
C SER A 89 43.88 -13.43 -2.13
N PRO A 90 43.98 -13.82 -0.84
CA PRO A 90 44.42 -12.94 0.26
C PRO A 90 45.88 -13.17 0.70
N GLU A 91 46.61 -12.10 1.05
CA GLU A 91 47.79 -12.17 1.93
C GLU A 91 47.83 -11.01 2.95
N LYS A 92 48.62 -11.23 4.00
CA LYS A 92 48.53 -10.78 5.40
C LYS A 92 49.07 -9.36 5.71
N ILE A 93 48.43 -8.76 6.74
CA ILE A 93 48.93 -8.05 7.95
C ILE A 93 50.03 -6.98 7.78
N ASP A 94 49.71 -5.72 8.17
CA ASP A 94 50.36 -4.99 9.29
C ASP A 94 49.68 -3.61 9.54
N GLU A 95 49.49 -3.27 10.82
CA GLU A 95 49.18 -1.93 11.38
C GLU A 95 50.51 -1.21 11.73
N PRO A 96 50.62 0.10 12.11
CA PRO A 96 49.58 1.10 12.43
C PRO A 96 49.89 2.58 12.00
N LEU A 97 48.96 3.49 12.38
CA LEU A 97 49.11 4.95 12.70
C LEU A 97 48.56 6.04 11.74
N PRO A 98 48.15 7.22 12.28
CA PRO A 98 46.95 7.96 11.88
C PRO A 98 47.23 9.23 11.06
N ILE A 99 46.42 9.54 10.04
CA ILE A 99 46.49 10.82 9.31
C ILE A 99 45.08 11.31 8.90
N SER A 100 44.84 12.59 9.18
CA SER A 100 43.71 13.48 8.88
C SER A 100 43.16 13.43 7.43
N PRO A 101 41.93 13.95 7.18
CA PRO A 101 41.16 13.64 5.97
C PRO A 101 41.61 14.45 4.74
N ILE A 102 41.99 13.75 3.67
CA ILE A 102 42.21 14.30 2.32
C ILE A 102 41.03 13.85 1.41
N PRO A 103 40.60 14.68 0.43
CA PRO A 103 39.29 14.57 -0.23
C PRO A 103 39.19 13.36 -1.17
N PHE A 104 38.03 12.71 -1.15
CA PHE A 104 37.67 11.61 -2.06
C PHE A 104 37.66 12.07 -3.54
N ASN A 105 38.69 11.69 -4.30
CA ASN A 105 38.60 11.55 -5.75
C ASN A 105 37.99 10.17 -6.07
N ARG A 106 36.82 10.18 -6.73
CA ARG A 106 36.12 8.97 -7.17
C ARG A 106 36.69 8.49 -8.52
N PRO A 107 36.95 7.18 -8.73
CA PRO A 107 37.37 6.67 -10.03
C PRO A 107 36.22 6.72 -11.04
N GLU A 108 36.52 7.15 -12.27
CA GLU A 108 35.63 7.08 -13.42
C GLU A 108 35.48 5.61 -13.89
N VAL A 109 34.24 5.18 -14.11
CA VAL A 109 33.90 3.88 -14.72
C VAL A 109 33.35 4.12 -16.13
N PRO A 110 33.63 3.27 -17.14
CA PRO A 110 33.51 3.62 -18.55
C PRO A 110 32.08 3.79 -19.05
N VAL A 111 31.93 4.78 -19.91
CA VAL A 111 30.70 5.19 -20.58
C VAL A 111 30.31 4.20 -21.69
N SER A 112 29.10 3.63 -21.62
CA SER A 112 28.41 3.05 -22.78
C SER A 112 27.41 4.07 -23.36
N ARG A 113 27.64 4.42 -24.64
CA ARG A 113 26.91 5.35 -25.53
C ARG A 113 25.40 5.06 -25.58
N GLY A 114 24.47 6.00 -25.65
CA GLY A 114 24.51 7.46 -25.58
C GLY A 114 23.13 8.03 -25.96
N TYR A 115 22.53 8.86 -25.10
CA TYR A 115 21.47 9.83 -25.43
C TYR A 115 21.50 10.93 -24.34
N GLY A 116 21.86 12.16 -24.72
CA GLY A 116 21.84 13.40 -23.91
C GLY A 116 22.01 13.28 -22.39
N ASN A 117 23.24 13.47 -21.89
CA ASN A 117 23.70 13.41 -20.50
C ASN A 117 22.85 14.21 -19.47
N PHE A 118 21.63 13.75 -19.15
CA PHE A 118 20.88 14.28 -18.02
C PHE A 118 21.55 13.81 -16.73
N ASN A 119 22.32 14.70 -16.11
CA ASN A 119 22.98 14.43 -14.83
C ASN A 119 22.27 15.22 -13.74
N LEU A 120 21.36 14.56 -13.02
CA LEU A 120 20.57 15.19 -11.97
C LEU A 120 21.44 15.83 -10.89
N GLY A 121 22.53 15.16 -10.49
CA GLY A 121 23.46 15.68 -9.49
C GLY A 121 24.07 17.03 -9.88
N ARG A 122 24.43 17.21 -11.16
CA ARG A 122 24.93 18.49 -11.67
C ARG A 122 23.87 19.58 -11.63
N ILE A 123 22.63 19.26 -12.01
CA ILE A 123 21.51 20.22 -12.02
C ILE A 123 21.22 20.70 -10.59
N LEU A 124 21.18 19.78 -9.61
CA LEU A 124 20.93 20.13 -8.22
C LEU A 124 22.02 21.03 -7.63
N ARG A 125 23.29 20.74 -7.92
CA ARG A 125 24.42 21.56 -7.44
C ARG A 125 24.41 23.00 -7.97
N ARG A 126 23.71 23.29 -9.06
CA ARG A 126 23.60 24.66 -9.62
C ARG A 126 22.58 25.54 -8.90
N THR A 127 21.76 24.98 -8.01
CA THR A 127 20.69 25.73 -7.33
C THR A 127 20.86 25.63 -5.82
N ALA A 128 20.63 26.74 -5.10
CA ALA A 128 20.68 26.73 -3.63
C ALA A 128 19.72 25.70 -3.03
N LYS A 129 18.49 25.58 -3.58
CA LYS A 129 17.52 24.56 -3.15
C LYS A 129 17.99 23.14 -3.45
N GLY A 130 18.62 22.89 -4.59
CA GLY A 130 19.16 21.58 -4.92
C GLY A 130 20.32 21.16 -4.02
N GLN A 131 21.19 22.10 -3.64
CA GLN A 131 22.24 21.86 -2.65
C GLN A 131 21.65 21.55 -1.27
N GLN A 132 20.61 22.27 -0.85
CA GLN A 132 19.88 21.98 0.39
C GLN A 132 19.26 20.57 0.37
N ILE A 133 18.63 20.17 -0.74
CA ILE A 133 18.07 18.82 -0.90
C ILE A 133 19.16 17.75 -0.71
N LEU A 134 20.32 17.92 -1.35
CA LEU A 134 21.44 16.99 -1.22
C LEU A 134 21.96 16.90 0.22
N SER A 135 22.12 18.05 0.88
CA SER A 135 22.59 18.12 2.27
C SER A 135 21.59 17.54 3.27
N ASN A 136 20.30 17.76 3.06
CA ASN A 136 19.27 17.24 3.95
C ASN A 136 19.12 15.73 3.78
N TYR A 137 19.18 15.24 2.53
CA TYR A 137 19.16 13.81 2.26
C TYR A 137 20.36 13.09 2.88
N SER A 138 21.57 13.63 2.75
CA SER A 138 22.76 13.01 3.34
C SER A 138 22.70 12.96 4.87
N LYS A 139 21.97 13.89 5.50
CA LYS A 139 21.77 13.94 6.95
C LYS A 139 20.66 13.00 7.43
N ASN A 140 19.53 12.96 6.72
CA ASN A 140 18.30 12.34 7.19
C ASN A 140 17.99 10.99 6.53
N GLY A 141 18.61 10.67 5.39
CA GLY A 141 18.40 9.43 4.64
C GLY A 141 17.15 9.39 3.76
N TYR A 142 16.30 10.43 3.75
CA TYR A 142 15.09 10.50 2.93
C TYR A 142 14.73 11.94 2.53
N LEU A 143 13.80 12.11 1.57
CA LEU A 143 13.28 13.43 1.19
C LEU A 143 11.88 13.69 1.77
N THR A 144 11.69 14.88 2.33
CA THR A 144 10.36 15.37 2.73
C THR A 144 9.48 15.66 1.51
N SER A 145 8.15 15.68 1.68
CA SER A 145 7.22 15.99 0.57
C SER A 145 7.50 17.36 -0.08
N LYS A 146 7.99 18.31 0.71
CA LYS A 146 8.40 19.65 0.25
C LYS A 146 9.65 19.57 -0.64
N GLU A 147 10.67 18.83 -0.20
CA GLU A 147 11.91 18.64 -0.96
C GLU A 147 11.68 17.87 -2.25
N GLN A 148 10.88 16.80 -2.22
CA GLN A 148 10.47 16.07 -3.43
C GLN A 148 9.76 16.99 -4.43
N SER A 149 8.97 17.97 -3.96
CA SER A 149 8.32 18.96 -4.83
C SER A 149 9.32 19.95 -5.42
N TYR A 150 10.28 20.44 -4.62
CA TYR A 150 11.36 21.28 -5.13
C TYR A 150 12.27 20.55 -6.12
N LEU A 151 12.56 19.28 -5.88
CA LEU A 151 13.28 18.42 -6.80
C LEU A 151 12.57 18.35 -8.15
N ALA A 152 11.26 18.05 -8.15
CA ALA A 152 10.47 18.02 -9.37
C ALA A 152 10.44 19.40 -10.07
N HIS A 153 10.39 20.51 -9.32
CA HIS A 153 10.47 21.85 -9.90
C HIS A 153 11.80 22.08 -10.60
N ILE A 154 12.92 21.79 -9.94
CA ILE A 154 14.26 21.98 -10.50
C ILE A 154 14.41 21.20 -11.82
N ILE A 155 13.99 19.93 -11.83
CA ILE A 155 14.11 19.04 -13.00
C ILE A 155 13.25 19.55 -14.16
N ILE A 156 11.98 19.85 -13.90
CA ILE A 156 11.06 20.26 -14.97
C ILE A 156 11.39 21.66 -15.49
N ASP A 157 11.79 22.57 -14.62
CA ASP A 157 12.17 23.92 -15.04
C ASP A 157 13.44 23.87 -15.90
N ASP A 158 14.43 23.05 -15.54
CA ASP A 158 15.63 22.79 -16.37
C ASP A 158 15.27 22.17 -17.72
N HIS A 159 14.38 21.17 -17.74
CA HIS A 159 13.88 20.60 -18.98
C HIS A 159 13.20 21.66 -19.87
N MET A 160 12.31 22.49 -19.31
CA MET A 160 11.59 23.50 -20.07
C MET A 160 12.51 24.60 -20.61
N MET A 161 13.63 24.92 -19.95
CA MET A 161 14.65 25.81 -20.49
C MET A 161 15.28 25.26 -21.78
N SER A 162 15.35 23.93 -21.93
CA SER A 162 15.89 23.29 -23.15
C SER A 162 14.97 23.41 -24.36
N LYS A 163 13.73 23.93 -24.21
CA LYS A 163 12.70 24.07 -25.27
C LYS A 163 12.35 22.76 -26.00
N LYS A 164 12.58 21.61 -25.37
CA LYS A 164 12.24 20.28 -25.91
C LYS A 164 10.82 19.87 -25.52
N LYS A 165 10.21 18.99 -26.33
CA LYS A 165 8.95 18.33 -25.98
C LYS A 165 9.21 17.28 -24.90
N MET A 166 8.32 17.23 -23.91
CA MET A 166 8.33 16.19 -22.89
C MET A 166 7.68 14.92 -23.44
N SER A 167 8.28 13.76 -23.19
CA SER A 167 7.75 12.44 -23.56
C SER A 167 7.59 11.57 -22.31
N GLN A 168 6.84 10.47 -22.42
CA GLN A 168 6.74 9.46 -21.36
C GLN A 168 8.12 8.91 -20.97
N ASN A 169 8.93 8.56 -21.96
CA ASN A 169 10.28 8.04 -21.74
C ASN A 169 11.16 9.02 -20.95
N LEU A 170 11.02 10.33 -21.19
CA LEU A 170 11.75 11.34 -20.42
C LEU A 170 11.29 11.43 -18.97
N PHE A 171 9.99 11.30 -18.69
CA PHE A 171 9.51 11.23 -17.31
C PHE A 171 10.05 10.01 -16.58
N GLU A 172 10.06 8.84 -17.24
CA GLU A 172 10.61 7.60 -16.69
C GLU A 172 12.12 7.71 -16.44
N GLN A 173 12.86 8.33 -17.36
CA GLN A 173 14.29 8.62 -17.19
C GLN A 173 14.55 9.56 -16.01
N TYR A 174 13.79 10.66 -15.89
CA TYR A 174 13.93 11.59 -14.78
C TYR A 174 13.61 10.93 -13.44
N ALA A 175 12.54 10.13 -13.38
CA ALA A 175 12.21 9.39 -12.18
C ALA A 175 13.29 8.36 -11.82
N SER A 176 13.86 7.66 -12.81
CA SER A 176 14.94 6.70 -12.60
C SER A 176 16.22 7.37 -12.08
N GLU A 177 16.57 8.53 -12.61
CA GLU A 177 17.73 9.31 -12.15
C GLU A 177 17.53 9.88 -10.74
N ILE A 178 16.29 10.20 -10.36
CA ILE A 178 15.96 10.56 -8.98
C ILE A 178 16.22 9.38 -8.05
N VAL A 179 15.69 8.19 -8.34
CA VAL A 179 15.90 7.00 -7.51
C VAL A 179 17.38 6.62 -7.46
N ARG A 180 18.11 6.77 -8.57
CA ARG A 180 19.56 6.53 -8.62
C ARG A 180 20.34 7.46 -7.67
N LEU A 181 19.91 8.71 -7.53
CA LEU A 181 20.56 9.69 -6.65
C LEU A 181 20.04 9.64 -5.20
N PHE A 182 18.79 9.21 -5.02
CA PHE A 182 18.08 9.13 -3.74
C PHE A 182 17.44 7.74 -3.61
N PRO A 183 18.20 6.70 -3.19
CA PRO A 183 17.75 5.30 -3.22
C PRO A 183 16.49 4.97 -2.43
N THR A 184 16.10 5.81 -1.48
CA THR A 184 14.85 5.65 -0.68
C THR A 184 13.61 6.21 -1.37
N GLU A 185 13.75 6.87 -2.51
CA GLU A 185 12.65 7.34 -3.33
C GLU A 185 12.12 6.23 -4.26
N THR A 186 10.91 6.42 -4.81
CA THR A 186 10.35 5.47 -5.78
C THR A 186 9.87 6.18 -7.04
N ILE A 187 9.91 5.47 -8.17
CA ILE A 187 9.55 6.00 -9.48
C ILE A 187 8.12 6.56 -9.47
N GLU A 188 7.18 5.85 -8.85
CA GLU A 188 5.75 6.18 -8.81
C GLU A 188 5.46 7.50 -8.08
N THR A 189 6.35 7.91 -7.17
CA THR A 189 6.25 9.22 -6.50
C THR A 189 6.37 10.37 -7.50
N TYR A 190 7.19 10.17 -8.54
CA TYR A 190 7.55 11.19 -9.51
C TYR A 190 6.81 11.05 -10.82
N TYR A 191 6.57 9.82 -11.27
CA TYR A 191 5.83 9.53 -12.48
C TYR A 191 5.10 8.20 -12.41
N MET A 192 3.79 8.24 -12.67
CA MET A 192 2.96 7.08 -12.96
C MET A 192 2.39 7.25 -14.37
N PRO A 193 2.61 6.30 -15.29
CA PRO A 193 2.03 6.36 -16.62
C PRO A 193 0.50 6.21 -16.57
N ARG A 194 -0.17 6.55 -17.68
CA ARG A 194 -1.62 6.38 -17.79
C ARG A 194 -1.96 4.88 -17.66
N GLN A 195 -2.84 4.53 -16.73
CA GLN A 195 -3.35 3.18 -16.59
C GLN A 195 -4.71 3.08 -17.28
N VAL A 196 -4.72 2.48 -18.48
CA VAL A 196 -5.93 2.34 -19.31
C VAL A 196 -6.96 1.43 -18.61
N SER A 197 -6.50 0.33 -18.01
CA SER A 197 -7.34 -0.62 -17.26
C SER A 197 -8.07 0.03 -16.10
N ALA A 198 -7.39 0.86 -15.32
CA ALA A 198 -7.96 1.58 -14.18
C ALA A 198 -8.65 2.91 -14.58
N LYS A 199 -8.72 3.24 -15.88
CA LYS A 199 -9.19 4.53 -16.41
C LYS A 199 -8.50 5.74 -15.73
N LYS A 200 -7.23 5.60 -15.33
CA LYS A 200 -6.44 6.66 -14.65
C LYS A 200 -5.50 7.38 -15.61
N ASN A 201 -5.48 8.70 -15.52
CA ASN A 201 -4.51 9.54 -16.23
C ASN A 201 -3.11 9.40 -15.61
N SER A 202 -2.08 9.83 -16.33
CA SER A 202 -0.73 9.95 -15.77
C SER A 202 -0.72 10.86 -14.55
N ALA A 203 0.13 10.53 -13.58
CA ALA A 203 0.24 11.22 -12.30
C ALA A 203 1.71 11.30 -11.84
N GLY A 204 1.94 11.94 -10.69
CA GLY A 204 3.26 12.07 -10.07
C GLY A 204 3.82 13.49 -10.12
N LYS A 205 4.76 13.79 -9.22
CA LYS A 205 5.26 15.17 -9.00
C LYS A 205 5.87 15.81 -10.24
N LEU A 206 6.58 15.04 -11.08
CA LEU A 206 7.16 15.54 -12.33
C LEU A 206 6.06 15.87 -13.35
N TYR A 207 5.11 14.96 -13.53
CA TYR A 207 4.00 15.15 -14.46
C TYR A 207 3.12 16.34 -14.06
N ASP A 208 2.74 16.42 -12.79
CA ASP A 208 1.92 17.52 -12.27
C ASP A 208 2.63 18.87 -12.44
N ARG A 209 3.93 18.95 -12.14
CA ARG A 209 4.72 20.17 -12.36
C ARG A 209 4.76 20.54 -13.83
N TYR A 210 5.08 19.60 -14.73
CA TYR A 210 5.14 19.88 -16.17
C TYR A 210 3.80 20.34 -16.74
N ARG A 211 2.70 19.65 -16.39
CA ARG A 211 1.34 20.03 -16.81
C ARG A 211 1.00 21.44 -16.35
N ASN A 212 1.20 21.72 -15.06
CA ASN A 212 0.87 23.03 -14.47
C ASN A 212 1.70 24.15 -15.10
N MET A 213 3.00 23.91 -15.27
CA MET A 213 3.92 24.90 -15.79
C MET A 213 3.70 25.15 -17.28
N SER A 214 3.49 24.09 -18.08
CA SER A 214 3.22 24.21 -19.50
C SER A 214 1.97 25.03 -19.81
N TYR A 215 0.93 24.91 -18.97
CA TYR A 215 -0.24 25.77 -19.08
C TYR A 215 0.08 27.22 -18.70
N LYS A 216 0.73 27.43 -17.54
CA LYS A 216 1.03 28.77 -17.02
C LYS A 216 1.89 29.60 -17.98
N THR A 217 2.87 29.00 -18.64
CA THR A 217 3.76 29.68 -19.61
C THR A 217 3.32 29.55 -21.06
N LYS A 218 2.18 28.88 -21.34
CA LYS A 218 1.76 28.51 -22.70
C LYS A 218 2.90 27.82 -23.48
N TYR A 219 3.71 27.01 -22.79
CA TYR A 219 4.95 26.43 -23.30
C TYR A 219 4.78 25.70 -24.64
N TYR A 220 3.66 25.01 -24.82
CA TYR A 220 3.32 24.32 -26.06
C TYR A 220 3.28 25.25 -27.29
N LYS A 221 2.83 26.50 -27.11
CA LYS A 221 2.86 27.51 -28.19
C LYS A 221 4.30 27.90 -28.54
N ASN A 222 5.17 27.98 -27.55
CA ASN A 222 6.56 28.41 -27.71
C ASN A 222 7.46 27.35 -28.36
N ILE A 223 7.02 26.09 -28.39
CA ILE A 223 7.73 24.97 -29.04
C ILE A 223 7.07 24.53 -30.36
N GLY A 224 6.18 25.35 -30.94
CA GLY A 224 5.55 25.10 -32.24
C GLY A 224 4.57 23.94 -32.28
N ALA A 225 3.89 23.62 -31.16
CA ALA A 225 2.86 22.57 -31.14
C ALA A 225 1.60 23.00 -31.92
N THR A 226 0.94 22.07 -32.61
CA THR A 226 -0.15 22.35 -33.56
C THR A 226 -1.46 22.76 -32.89
N SER A 227 -2.39 23.35 -33.65
CA SER A 227 -3.69 23.83 -33.18
C SER A 227 -4.55 22.80 -32.42
N ARG A 228 -4.36 21.48 -32.68
CA ARG A 228 -5.00 20.39 -31.91
C ARG A 228 -4.51 20.29 -30.47
N ASP A 229 -3.23 20.57 -30.20
CA ASP A 229 -2.66 20.58 -28.85
C ASP A 229 -3.16 21.78 -28.02
N ILE A 230 -3.55 22.87 -28.71
CA ILE A 230 -4.07 24.13 -28.13
C ILE A 230 -5.57 24.04 -27.80
N MET A 231 -6.39 23.40 -28.66
CA MET A 231 -7.83 23.22 -28.41
C MET A 231 -8.11 22.33 -27.18
N ASN A 232 -7.27 21.32 -26.93
CA ASN A 232 -7.40 20.46 -25.74
C ASN A 232 -7.07 21.18 -24.41
N THR A 233 -6.33 22.30 -24.44
CA THR A 233 -5.91 23.04 -23.24
C THR A 233 -6.86 24.18 -22.85
N ALA A 234 -7.65 24.73 -23.78
CA ALA A 234 -8.67 25.75 -23.46
C ALA A 234 -9.89 25.15 -22.75
N ASN A 235 -10.34 23.96 -23.19
CA ASN A 235 -11.35 23.15 -22.52
C ASN A 235 -10.91 22.60 -21.15
N ASP A 236 -9.62 22.76 -20.80
CA ASP A 236 -9.00 22.20 -19.59
C ASP A 236 -9.31 23.01 -18.32
N THR A 237 -9.74 24.26 -18.41
CA THR A 237 -9.97 25.09 -17.21
C THR A 237 -11.23 24.66 -16.45
N GLN A 238 -12.28 24.28 -17.18
CA GLN A 238 -13.51 23.69 -16.61
C GLN A 238 -13.33 22.19 -16.32
N ALA A 239 -12.57 21.49 -17.17
CA ALA A 239 -12.21 20.09 -16.93
C ALA A 239 -11.17 19.90 -15.81
N ARG A 240 -10.46 20.92 -15.33
CA ARG A 240 -9.54 20.85 -14.18
C ARG A 240 -10.23 20.51 -12.86
N ALA A 241 -11.44 21.03 -12.66
CA ALA A 241 -12.25 20.73 -11.48
C ALA A 241 -12.70 19.26 -11.50
N LEU A 242 -13.15 18.76 -12.66
CA LEU A 242 -13.51 17.35 -12.85
C LEU A 242 -12.31 16.40 -12.88
N ARG A 243 -11.20 16.74 -13.56
CA ARG A 243 -10.01 15.89 -13.70
C ARG A 243 -9.18 15.81 -12.41
N GLY A 244 -9.15 16.87 -11.60
CA GLY A 244 -8.53 16.84 -10.27
C GLY A 244 -9.27 15.90 -9.30
N ALA A 245 -10.58 15.69 -9.50
CA ALA A 245 -11.35 14.67 -8.79
C ALA A 245 -11.01 13.25 -9.30
N MET A 246 -10.83 13.05 -10.61
CA MET A 246 -10.52 11.73 -11.20
C MET A 246 -9.07 11.24 -10.96
N ALA A 247 -8.09 12.15 -10.87
CA ALA A 247 -6.66 11.82 -10.72
C ALA A 247 -6.26 11.34 -9.31
N HIS A 248 -7.14 11.51 -8.31
CA HIS A 248 -6.90 11.07 -6.93
C HIS A 248 -7.88 10.00 -6.44
N GLN A 249 -8.80 9.55 -7.29
CA GLN A 249 -9.65 8.42 -6.96
C GLN A 249 -8.82 7.14 -6.96
N ASP A 250 -8.74 6.48 -5.82
CA ASP A 250 -8.30 5.09 -5.76
C ASP A 250 -9.25 4.14 -6.45
N THR A 251 -8.73 2.99 -6.90
CA THR A 251 -9.62 1.86 -7.23
C THR A 251 -10.45 1.56 -5.99
N PRO A 252 -11.77 1.40 -6.10
CA PRO A 252 -12.60 0.91 -5.02
C PRO A 252 -11.98 -0.30 -4.32
N ILE A 253 -12.17 -0.43 -3.00
CA ILE A 253 -11.95 -1.74 -2.36
C ILE A 253 -12.90 -2.75 -2.97
N LYS A 254 -14.08 -2.30 -3.40
CA LYS A 254 -15.09 -3.13 -4.03
C LYS A 254 -14.50 -4.00 -5.13
N GLU A 255 -14.50 -5.30 -4.91
CA GLU A 255 -14.29 -6.32 -5.91
C GLU A 255 -15.38 -6.18 -6.98
N GLU A 256 -14.99 -6.06 -8.24
CA GLU A 256 -15.90 -6.21 -9.38
C GLU A 256 -16.22 -7.70 -9.51
N PHE A 257 -17.46 -8.08 -9.21
CA PHE A 257 -17.91 -9.45 -9.44
C PHE A 257 -18.18 -9.61 -10.95
N PRO A 258 -17.53 -10.56 -11.64
CA PRO A 258 -17.89 -10.87 -13.02
C PRO A 258 -19.39 -11.20 -13.05
N GLY A 259 -20.14 -10.61 -13.99
CA GLY A 259 -21.60 -10.70 -14.08
C GLY A 259 -22.17 -12.11 -14.31
N GLU A 260 -21.33 -13.13 -14.31
CA GLU A 260 -21.75 -14.53 -14.28
C GLU A 260 -22.13 -14.89 -12.84
N LYS A 261 -23.43 -15.13 -12.62
CA LYS A 261 -23.91 -15.75 -11.38
C LYS A 261 -23.18 -17.10 -11.25
N LEU A 262 -22.16 -17.17 -10.41
CA LEU A 262 -21.55 -18.45 -10.05
C LEU A 262 -22.67 -19.35 -9.51
N SER A 263 -22.90 -20.50 -10.15
CA SER A 263 -23.85 -21.50 -9.65
C SER A 263 -23.25 -22.16 -8.40
N TYR A 264 -23.45 -21.53 -7.25
CA TYR A 264 -23.13 -22.14 -5.97
C TYR A 264 -24.35 -22.89 -5.45
N SER A 265 -24.23 -24.20 -5.28
CA SER A 265 -25.19 -25.01 -4.53
C SER A 265 -24.61 -25.28 -3.14
N PRO A 266 -25.21 -24.77 -2.06
CA PRO A 266 -24.79 -25.12 -0.71
C PRO A 266 -25.01 -26.62 -0.46
N SER A 267 -24.18 -27.21 0.39
CA SER A 267 -24.41 -28.56 0.92
C SER A 267 -25.62 -28.59 1.86
N GLU A 268 -26.14 -29.79 2.11
CA GLU A 268 -27.21 -30.00 3.10
C GLU A 268 -26.77 -29.49 4.49
N ASP A 269 -25.54 -29.82 4.90
CA ASP A 269 -24.95 -29.36 6.16
C ASP A 269 -24.88 -27.82 6.26
N GLU A 270 -24.45 -27.13 5.20
CA GLU A 270 -24.42 -25.66 5.17
C GLU A 270 -25.82 -25.05 5.25
N THR A 271 -26.80 -25.69 4.61
CA THR A 271 -28.20 -25.26 4.61
C THR A 271 -28.81 -25.42 6.00
N LEU A 272 -28.62 -26.57 6.63
CA LEU A 272 -29.03 -26.84 8.02
C LEU A 272 -28.34 -25.88 9.00
N SER A 273 -27.05 -25.62 8.81
CA SER A 273 -26.29 -24.68 9.64
C SER A 273 -26.83 -23.24 9.53
N LYS A 274 -27.16 -22.78 8.30
CA LYS A 274 -27.76 -21.46 8.08
C LYS A 274 -29.13 -21.35 8.78
N GLU A 275 -29.99 -22.35 8.62
CA GLU A 275 -31.32 -22.35 9.26
C GLU A 275 -31.21 -22.37 10.78
N TRP A 276 -30.27 -23.14 11.32
CA TRP A 276 -29.98 -23.14 12.76
C TRP A 276 -29.52 -21.75 13.24
N LEU A 277 -28.62 -21.09 12.52
CA LEU A 277 -28.12 -19.75 12.85
C LEU A 277 -29.20 -18.66 12.80
N LYS A 278 -30.27 -18.83 12.01
CA LYS A 278 -31.41 -17.89 11.99
C LYS A 278 -32.17 -17.91 13.32
N ASN A 279 -32.37 -19.11 13.87
CA ASN A 279 -33.28 -19.35 14.99
C ASN A 279 -32.59 -19.42 16.37
N ASN A 280 -31.25 -19.47 16.43
CA ASN A 280 -30.52 -19.68 17.68
C ASN A 280 -29.58 -18.50 18.01
N THR A 281 -29.72 -17.95 19.22
CA THR A 281 -28.95 -16.78 19.72
C THR A 281 -28.14 -17.08 20.98
N ASN A 282 -28.51 -18.12 21.72
CA ASN A 282 -27.90 -18.50 22.98
C ASN A 282 -26.96 -19.68 22.68
N HIS A 283 -25.71 -19.64 23.14
CA HIS A 283 -24.57 -20.52 22.78
C HIS A 283 -23.61 -19.95 21.72
N TRP A 284 -22.84 -18.93 22.11
CA TRP A 284 -21.88 -18.26 21.23
C TRP A 284 -20.83 -19.20 20.63
N GLU A 285 -20.28 -20.13 21.40
CA GLU A 285 -19.29 -21.10 20.90
C GLU A 285 -19.85 -21.95 19.75
N ARG A 286 -21.10 -22.40 19.89
CA ARG A 286 -21.79 -23.15 18.83
C ARG A 286 -22.07 -22.26 17.62
N ILE A 287 -22.47 -21.00 17.84
CA ILE A 287 -22.63 -20.02 16.76
C ILE A 287 -21.33 -19.89 15.98
N LEU A 288 -20.16 -19.75 16.63
CA LEU A 288 -18.88 -19.65 15.93
C LEU A 288 -18.56 -20.90 15.08
N ILE A 289 -18.89 -22.10 15.58
CA ILE A 289 -18.70 -23.36 14.85
C ILE A 289 -19.60 -23.39 13.59
N GLU A 290 -20.90 -23.17 13.77
CA GLU A 290 -21.85 -23.17 12.65
C GLU A 290 -21.55 -22.05 11.66
N TRP A 291 -21.11 -20.89 12.15
CA TRP A 291 -20.70 -19.76 11.30
C TRP A 291 -19.52 -20.12 10.40
N ARG A 292 -18.53 -20.85 10.91
CA ARG A 292 -17.37 -21.29 10.11
C ARG A 292 -17.78 -22.29 9.04
N LYS A 293 -18.69 -23.22 9.35
CA LYS A 293 -19.21 -24.17 8.35
C LYS A 293 -19.84 -23.46 7.15
N THR A 294 -20.55 -22.35 7.40
CA THR A 294 -21.24 -21.62 6.34
C THR A 294 -20.42 -20.50 5.70
N ALA A 295 -19.12 -20.37 5.97
CA ALA A 295 -18.31 -19.25 5.49
C ALA A 295 -18.28 -19.15 3.95
N LYS A 296 -18.13 -20.30 3.26
CA LYS A 296 -18.17 -20.35 1.79
C LYS A 296 -19.56 -19.98 1.24
N PHE A 297 -20.62 -20.59 1.79
CA PHE A 297 -22.00 -20.28 1.40
C PHE A 297 -22.32 -18.80 1.58
N ARG A 298 -22.04 -18.24 2.76
CA ARG A 298 -22.27 -16.84 3.09
C ARG A 298 -21.48 -15.90 2.17
N TYR A 299 -20.23 -16.21 1.86
CA TYR A 299 -19.44 -15.42 0.89
C TYR A 299 -20.08 -15.42 -0.49
N MET A 300 -20.54 -16.57 -0.99
CA MET A 300 -21.21 -16.67 -2.30
C MET A 300 -22.54 -15.91 -2.31
N GLU A 301 -23.35 -16.00 -1.25
CA GLU A 301 -24.58 -15.21 -1.13
C GLU A 301 -24.30 -13.71 -1.08
N ARG A 302 -23.26 -13.28 -0.35
CA ARG A 302 -22.89 -11.85 -0.31
C ARG A 302 -22.67 -11.31 -1.72
N ARG A 303 -22.04 -12.08 -2.60
CA ARG A 303 -21.84 -11.70 -4.02
C ARG A 303 -23.16 -11.56 -4.78
N SER A 304 -24.17 -12.36 -4.43
CA SER A 304 -25.52 -12.29 -5.03
C SER A 304 -26.32 -11.06 -4.58
N TYR A 305 -26.11 -10.57 -3.35
CA TYR A 305 -26.79 -9.38 -2.80
C TYR A 305 -26.03 -8.07 -3.05
N ALA A 306 -25.24 -7.96 -4.13
CA ALA A 306 -24.23 -6.91 -4.29
C ALA A 306 -24.72 -5.47 -3.99
N GLU A 307 -25.97 -5.15 -4.32
CA GLU A 307 -26.55 -3.82 -4.22
C GLU A 307 -27.15 -3.46 -2.84
N ASP A 308 -27.63 -4.42 -2.05
CA ASP A 308 -28.25 -4.16 -0.73
C ASP A 308 -27.66 -5.04 0.39
N ILE A 309 -26.78 -4.43 1.18
CA ILE A 309 -26.14 -5.05 2.34
C ILE A 309 -27.14 -5.36 3.45
N SER A 310 -28.21 -4.58 3.58
CA SER A 310 -29.21 -4.73 4.64
C SER A 310 -29.95 -6.05 4.48
N VAL A 311 -30.31 -6.41 3.24
CA VAL A 311 -30.93 -7.71 2.91
C VAL A 311 -29.98 -8.85 3.30
N PHE A 312 -28.70 -8.75 2.94
CA PHE A 312 -27.72 -9.77 3.32
C PHE A 312 -27.56 -9.93 4.84
N ILE A 313 -27.50 -8.81 5.58
CA ILE A 313 -27.41 -8.84 7.05
C ILE A 313 -28.69 -9.42 7.68
N ASN A 314 -29.86 -9.22 7.07
CA ASN A 314 -31.11 -9.83 7.53
C ASN A 314 -31.13 -11.34 7.32
N GLU A 315 -30.55 -11.84 6.22
CA GLU A 315 -30.38 -13.27 5.97
C GLU A 315 -29.36 -13.94 6.89
N TRP A 316 -28.40 -13.16 7.41
CA TRP A 316 -27.34 -13.58 8.32
C TRP A 316 -27.41 -12.81 9.65
N PRO A 317 -28.51 -12.99 10.44
CA PRO A 317 -28.89 -12.08 11.51
C PRO A 317 -27.89 -12.05 12.68
N ARG A 318 -27.05 -13.07 12.85
CA ARG A 318 -26.07 -13.13 13.95
C ARG A 318 -25.01 -12.04 13.87
N TYR A 319 -24.81 -11.39 12.72
CA TYR A 319 -24.00 -10.16 12.69
C TYR A 319 -24.56 -9.07 13.62
N LYS A 320 -25.88 -9.01 13.82
CA LYS A 320 -26.51 -8.00 14.69
C LYS A 320 -26.28 -8.24 16.18
N ASP A 321 -25.73 -9.40 16.55
CA ASP A 321 -25.43 -9.71 17.94
C ASP A 321 -24.33 -8.78 18.48
N ILE A 322 -24.32 -8.55 19.79
CA ILE A 322 -23.33 -7.68 20.45
C ILE A 322 -21.89 -8.12 20.18
N THR A 323 -21.66 -9.43 19.99
CA THR A 323 -20.38 -10.06 19.66
C THR A 323 -20.23 -10.36 18.16
N GLY A 324 -21.18 -9.93 17.33
CA GLY A 324 -21.22 -10.15 15.88
C GLY A 324 -19.98 -9.66 15.13
N TYR A 325 -19.20 -8.74 15.71
CA TYR A 325 -17.90 -8.34 15.17
C TYR A 325 -16.92 -9.52 15.01
N GLN A 326 -16.99 -10.55 15.85
CA GLN A 326 -16.14 -11.74 15.73
C GLN A 326 -16.51 -12.58 14.49
N LEU A 327 -17.77 -12.50 14.05
CA LEU A 327 -18.24 -13.16 12.84
C LEU A 327 -17.65 -12.50 11.60
N VAL A 328 -17.57 -11.16 11.60
CA VAL A 328 -16.85 -10.40 10.55
C VAL A 328 -15.39 -10.83 10.48
N GLU A 329 -14.74 -11.05 11.62
CA GLU A 329 -13.36 -11.55 11.63
C GLU A 329 -13.22 -12.95 11.05
N ILE A 330 -14.18 -13.85 11.32
CA ILE A 330 -14.19 -15.20 10.75
C ILE A 330 -14.31 -15.11 9.22
N ASP A 331 -15.19 -14.26 8.71
CA ASP A 331 -15.40 -14.10 7.27
C ASP A 331 -14.24 -13.37 6.57
N PHE A 332 -13.55 -12.51 7.30
CA PHE A 332 -12.30 -11.93 6.84
C PHE A 332 -11.20 -13.00 6.74
N ASP A 333 -10.99 -13.78 7.80
CA ASP A 333 -9.95 -14.82 7.89
C ASP A 333 -10.20 -15.96 6.89
N PHE A 334 -11.46 -16.29 6.61
CA PHE A 334 -11.83 -17.24 5.55
C PHE A 334 -11.34 -16.80 4.17
N ARG A 335 -11.42 -15.50 3.86
CA ARG A 335 -11.03 -14.95 2.54
C ARG A 335 -9.55 -14.57 2.46
N HIS A 336 -8.95 -14.23 3.60
CA HIS A 336 -7.57 -13.80 3.70
C HIS A 336 -6.86 -14.54 4.85
N PRO A 337 -6.64 -15.87 4.70
CA PRO A 337 -6.04 -16.67 5.77
C PRO A 337 -4.67 -16.14 6.19
N GLY A 338 -4.43 -16.09 7.50
CA GLY A 338 -3.16 -15.65 8.07
C GLY A 338 -3.03 -14.14 8.25
N MET A 339 -3.94 -13.33 7.70
CA MET A 339 -3.87 -11.86 7.78
C MET A 339 -4.71 -11.28 8.91
N LYS A 340 -5.39 -12.13 9.68
CA LYS A 340 -6.33 -11.73 10.74
C LYS A 340 -5.71 -10.78 11.77
N PHE A 341 -4.41 -10.90 12.07
CA PHE A 341 -3.76 -10.11 13.12
C PHE A 341 -2.72 -9.12 12.60
N ASP A 342 -2.57 -8.94 11.28
CA ASP A 342 -1.48 -8.15 10.69
C ASP A 342 -1.49 -6.70 11.14
N LEU A 343 -2.65 -6.03 11.10
CA LEU A 343 -2.77 -4.64 11.55
C LEU A 343 -2.48 -4.54 13.04
N ILE A 344 -3.16 -5.35 13.87
CA ILE A 344 -3.04 -5.30 15.33
C ILE A 344 -1.59 -5.53 15.78
N ASN A 345 -0.93 -6.55 15.24
CA ASN A 345 0.42 -6.94 15.66
C ASN A 345 1.50 -5.94 15.21
N ASN A 346 1.24 -5.15 14.17
CA ASN A 346 2.23 -4.23 13.61
C ASN A 346 1.89 -2.74 13.82
N PHE A 347 0.73 -2.41 14.40
CA PHE A 347 0.34 -1.02 14.63
C PHE A 347 1.32 -0.29 15.55
N GLN A 348 1.83 -0.95 16.59
CA GLN A 348 2.81 -0.34 17.48
C GLN A 348 4.13 0.02 16.78
N LYS A 349 4.56 -0.79 15.80
CA LYS A 349 5.75 -0.49 15.00
C LYS A 349 5.54 0.76 14.13
N LEU A 350 4.32 1.00 13.68
CA LEU A 350 3.97 2.20 12.91
C LEU A 350 4.26 3.48 13.72
N HIS A 351 4.02 3.49 15.04
CA HIS A 351 4.38 4.65 15.87
C HIS A 351 5.86 5.01 15.78
N ASN A 352 6.75 4.01 15.81
CA ASN A 352 8.18 4.23 15.81
C ASN A 352 8.66 4.86 14.51
N VAL A 353 8.15 4.36 13.38
CA VAL A 353 8.51 4.86 12.04
C VAL A 353 7.87 6.23 11.75
N MET A 354 6.65 6.47 12.26
CA MET A 354 5.93 7.72 11.99
C MET A 354 6.45 8.91 12.80
N LYS A 355 7.00 8.70 14.00
CA LYS A 355 7.56 9.79 14.84
C LYS A 355 8.54 10.70 14.10
N PRO A 356 9.64 10.21 13.48
CA PRO A 356 10.57 11.07 12.76
C PRO A 356 9.90 11.78 11.57
N ILE A 357 8.99 11.10 10.86
CA ILE A 357 8.25 11.68 9.73
C ILE A 357 7.40 12.86 10.19
N PHE A 358 6.65 12.71 11.28
CA PHE A 358 5.84 13.79 11.85
C PHE A 358 6.69 14.98 12.28
N ILE A 359 7.81 14.72 12.98
CA ILE A 359 8.75 15.77 13.41
C ILE A 359 9.24 16.58 12.21
N GLN A 360 9.50 15.95 11.06
CA GLN A 360 10.04 16.66 9.90
C GLN A 360 8.96 17.35 9.04
N GLU A 361 7.79 16.73 8.87
CA GLU A 361 6.85 17.13 7.82
C GLU A 361 5.58 17.84 8.32
N ALA A 362 5.26 17.75 9.62
CA ALA A 362 3.98 18.25 10.14
C ALA A 362 4.14 19.29 11.27
N LYS A 363 5.22 20.10 11.22
CA LYS A 363 5.49 21.25 12.12
C LYS A 363 4.58 22.49 11.90
N ASP A 364 3.29 22.30 11.67
CA ASP A 364 2.35 23.42 11.52
C ASP A 364 1.81 23.87 12.90
N LYS A 365 1.68 25.19 13.11
CA LYS A 365 1.18 25.80 14.36
C LYS A 365 -0.24 25.34 14.69
N LEU A 366 -1.06 25.07 13.68
CA LEU A 366 -2.46 24.65 13.86
C LEU A 366 -2.60 23.31 14.58
N ASN A 367 -1.54 22.50 14.62
CA ASN A 367 -1.59 21.12 15.13
C ASN A 367 -0.67 20.91 16.33
N GLN A 368 -0.11 21.99 16.85
CA GLN A 368 0.86 21.94 17.93
C GLN A 368 0.31 21.20 19.15
N ALA A 369 -0.99 21.36 19.46
CA ALA A 369 -1.64 20.62 20.54
C ALA A 369 -1.58 19.09 20.33
N PHE A 370 -2.10 18.58 19.21
CA PHE A 370 -2.07 17.14 18.88
C PHE A 370 -0.66 16.55 18.85
N PHE A 371 0.32 17.35 18.40
CA PHE A 371 1.72 16.98 18.46
C PHE A 371 2.21 16.89 19.90
N GLU A 372 1.96 17.90 20.72
CA GLU A 372 2.37 17.94 22.12
C GLU A 372 1.78 16.79 22.91
N ASP A 373 0.50 16.42 22.73
CA ASP A 373 -0.03 15.23 23.41
C ASP A 373 0.54 13.94 22.83
N TYR A 374 0.70 13.80 21.50
CA TYR A 374 1.23 12.56 20.90
C TYR A 374 2.66 12.23 21.32
N PHE A 375 3.51 13.26 21.46
CA PHE A 375 4.88 13.14 21.95
C PHE A 375 5.00 13.23 23.47
N GLY A 376 3.89 13.50 24.18
CA GLY A 376 3.83 13.48 25.63
C GLY A 376 4.00 12.08 26.22
N ASN A 377 4.48 12.02 27.47
CA ASN A 377 4.76 10.75 28.16
C ASN A 377 3.55 10.17 28.90
N ASP A 378 2.54 10.99 29.20
CA ASP A 378 1.43 10.64 30.11
C ASP A 378 0.11 10.32 29.38
N ILE A 379 0.18 9.76 28.16
CA ILE A 379 -1.01 9.36 27.41
C ILE A 379 -1.15 7.84 27.31
N GLY A 380 -2.37 7.35 27.47
CA GLY A 380 -2.70 5.93 27.31
C GLY A 380 -2.48 5.44 25.88
N PHE A 381 -2.28 4.13 25.71
CA PHE A 381 -2.03 3.50 24.41
C PHE A 381 -3.12 3.82 23.38
N ASP A 382 -4.40 3.68 23.76
CA ASP A 382 -5.51 3.97 22.85
C ASP A 382 -5.57 5.45 22.43
N THR A 383 -5.32 6.38 23.36
CA THR A 383 -5.19 7.81 23.02
C THR A 383 -4.06 8.02 22.02
N LYS A 384 -2.92 7.33 22.20
CA LYS A 384 -1.78 7.44 21.31
C LYS A 384 -2.09 6.94 19.92
N ASP A 385 -2.76 5.80 19.81
CA ASP A 385 -3.23 5.22 18.55
C ASP A 385 -4.20 6.18 17.84
N PHE A 386 -5.14 6.76 18.60
CA PHE A 386 -6.06 7.80 18.11
C PHE A 386 -5.32 9.00 17.55
N LEU A 387 -4.39 9.57 18.32
CA LEU A 387 -3.60 10.73 17.88
C LEU A 387 -2.77 10.41 16.63
N LEU A 388 -2.20 9.21 16.51
CA LEU A 388 -1.52 8.79 15.28
C LEU A 388 -2.46 8.89 14.07
N THR A 389 -3.68 8.36 14.18
CA THR A 389 -4.65 8.40 13.06
C THR A 389 -5.11 9.81 12.71
N VAL A 390 -5.30 10.66 13.72
CA VAL A 390 -5.61 12.09 13.52
C VAL A 390 -4.44 12.79 12.81
N LEU A 391 -3.21 12.50 13.21
CA LEU A 391 -2.01 13.10 12.63
C LEU A 391 -1.73 12.65 11.19
N LEU A 392 -2.11 11.43 10.80
CA LEU A 392 -1.99 10.94 9.42
C LEU A 392 -2.71 11.84 8.40
N HIS A 393 -3.82 12.47 8.79
CA HIS A 393 -4.59 13.36 7.92
C HIS A 393 -3.81 14.65 7.53
N TYR A 394 -2.76 15.01 8.27
CA TYR A 394 -1.88 16.12 7.88
C TYR A 394 -0.84 15.71 6.84
N LEU A 395 -0.31 14.49 6.96
CA LEU A 395 0.64 13.95 5.99
C LEU A 395 -0.04 13.57 4.68
N ILE A 396 -1.29 13.10 4.76
CA ILE A 396 -2.11 12.75 3.61
C ILE A 396 -3.46 13.51 3.67
N PRO A 397 -3.48 14.80 3.30
CA PRO A 397 -4.69 15.61 3.30
C PRO A 397 -5.75 15.06 2.34
N PRO A 398 -7.06 15.21 2.66
CA PRO A 398 -8.15 14.64 1.89
C PRO A 398 -8.15 15.09 0.42
N ALA A 399 -8.62 14.19 -0.44
CA ALA A 399 -8.82 14.45 -1.86
C ALA A 399 -10.14 15.19 -2.11
N ARG A 400 -10.30 15.78 -3.30
CA ARG A 400 -11.62 16.26 -3.74
C ARG A 400 -12.54 15.07 -3.96
N HIS A 401 -13.76 15.19 -3.48
CA HIS A 401 -14.84 14.26 -3.77
C HIS A 401 -15.14 14.22 -5.26
N SER A 402 -15.86 13.18 -5.68
CA SER A 402 -16.44 13.06 -7.02
C SER A 402 -17.33 14.27 -7.38
N SER A 403 -18.01 14.86 -6.39
CA SER A 403 -18.81 16.08 -6.51
C SER A 403 -17.99 17.37 -6.67
N GLY A 404 -16.66 17.31 -6.56
CA GLY A 404 -15.76 18.46 -6.67
C GLY A 404 -15.49 19.21 -5.34
N LYS A 405 -16.29 18.97 -4.29
CA LYS A 405 -16.05 19.50 -2.94
C LYS A 405 -14.70 18.99 -2.43
N LYS A 406 -13.87 19.87 -1.86
CA LYS A 406 -12.64 19.49 -1.16
C LYS A 406 -12.88 19.55 0.34
N PRO A 407 -12.87 18.42 1.07
CA PRO A 407 -12.92 18.44 2.52
C PRO A 407 -11.70 19.16 3.11
N SER A 408 -11.92 19.78 4.26
CA SER A 408 -10.87 20.19 5.17
C SER A 408 -10.26 18.99 5.89
N ILE A 409 -9.07 19.16 6.46
CA ILE A 409 -8.43 18.13 7.28
C ILE A 409 -9.30 17.79 8.50
N SER A 410 -9.91 18.80 9.12
CA SER A 410 -10.79 18.60 10.27
C SER A 410 -12.07 17.83 9.91
N GLU A 411 -12.69 18.11 8.75
CA GLU A 411 -13.80 17.30 8.25
C GLU A 411 -13.39 15.83 8.07
N ALA A 412 -12.21 15.57 7.51
CA ALA A 412 -11.72 14.20 7.32
C ALA A 412 -11.38 13.48 8.63
N GLN A 413 -10.81 14.18 9.62
CA GLN A 413 -10.56 13.62 10.95
C GLN A 413 -11.85 13.22 11.64
N ASN A 414 -12.88 14.08 11.61
CA ASN A 414 -14.18 13.80 12.21
C ASN A 414 -14.94 12.68 11.48
N ASP A 415 -14.78 12.58 10.15
CA ASP A 415 -15.32 11.48 9.35
C ASP A 415 -14.64 10.13 9.66
N PHE A 416 -13.32 10.14 9.90
CA PHE A 416 -12.57 8.93 10.27
C PHE A 416 -12.95 8.43 11.67
N VAL A 417 -13.00 9.35 12.65
CA VAL A 417 -13.34 9.05 14.04
C VAL A 417 -14.10 10.21 14.67
N MET A 418 -15.29 9.92 15.21
CA MET A 418 -16.09 10.92 15.92
C MET A 418 -15.97 10.74 17.43
N CYS A 419 -15.61 11.82 18.13
CA CYS A 419 -15.43 11.83 19.58
C CYS A 419 -16.67 12.40 20.27
N PHE A 420 -17.19 11.67 21.25
CA PHE A 420 -18.30 12.08 22.10
C PHE A 420 -17.84 12.25 23.54
N LYS A 421 -18.41 13.24 24.24
CA LYS A 421 -18.11 13.46 25.67
C LYS A 421 -18.70 12.36 26.55
N THR A 422 -19.86 11.85 26.18
CA THR A 422 -20.64 10.89 26.99
C THR A 422 -21.35 9.88 26.11
N ILE A 423 -21.73 8.75 26.71
CA ILE A 423 -22.54 7.71 26.05
C ILE A 423 -23.92 8.24 25.61
N GLY A 424 -24.51 9.16 26.37
CA GLY A 424 -25.80 9.78 26.00
C GLY A 424 -25.71 10.57 24.69
N LYS A 425 -24.62 11.30 24.47
CA LYS A 425 -24.39 12.01 23.20
C LYS A 425 -24.18 11.07 22.02
N LEU A 426 -23.52 9.94 22.24
CA LEU A 426 -23.43 8.89 21.23
C LEU A 426 -24.82 8.30 20.90
N GLN A 427 -25.68 8.07 21.90
CA GLN A 427 -27.03 7.55 21.69
C GLN A 427 -27.93 8.53 20.91
N GLU A 428 -27.82 9.83 21.18
CA GLU A 428 -28.49 10.88 20.40
C GLU A 428 -28.09 10.81 18.91
N GLU A 429 -26.78 10.72 18.63
CA GLU A 429 -26.27 10.61 17.26
C GLU A 429 -26.73 9.32 16.57
N ILE A 430 -26.68 8.17 17.26
CA ILE A 430 -27.17 6.91 16.70
C ILE A 430 -28.65 7.01 16.32
N SER A 431 -29.46 7.63 17.20
CA SER A 431 -30.89 7.84 16.94
C SER A 431 -31.14 8.75 15.73
N HIS A 432 -30.23 9.69 15.47
CA HIS A 432 -30.25 10.51 14.26
C HIS A 432 -29.84 9.70 13.02
N LEU A 433 -28.73 8.95 13.09
CA LEU A 433 -28.22 8.13 11.98
C LEU A 433 -29.16 7.00 11.57
N GLN A 434 -30.02 6.53 12.47
CA GLN A 434 -31.06 5.55 12.15
C GLN A 434 -32.22 6.14 11.31
N LYS A 435 -32.39 7.46 11.28
CA LYS A 435 -33.41 8.15 10.48
C LYS A 435 -32.90 8.54 9.09
N GLU A 436 -31.59 8.62 8.94
CA GLU A 436 -30.91 8.89 7.67
C GLU A 436 -30.81 7.62 6.81
N PRO A 437 -30.59 7.75 5.49
CA PRO A 437 -30.23 6.61 4.65
C PRO A 437 -29.04 5.87 5.26
N ILE A 438 -29.15 4.54 5.38
CA ILE A 438 -28.15 3.70 6.05
C ILE A 438 -26.76 4.01 5.49
N ALA A 439 -25.88 4.55 6.34
CA ALA A 439 -24.50 4.78 5.97
C ALA A 439 -23.86 3.44 5.58
N LEU A 440 -23.37 3.37 4.34
CA LEU A 440 -22.85 2.12 3.79
C LEU A 440 -21.49 1.74 4.39
N TYR A 441 -20.71 2.67 4.92
CA TYR A 441 -19.36 2.40 5.46
C TYR A 441 -19.35 2.40 7.00
N PRO A 442 -18.42 1.67 7.64
CA PRO A 442 -18.28 1.66 9.10
C PRO A 442 -17.78 3.01 9.61
N ARG A 443 -18.31 3.45 10.76
CA ARG A 443 -17.90 4.67 11.47
C ARG A 443 -17.33 4.31 12.83
N ILE A 444 -16.17 4.90 13.17
CA ILE A 444 -15.56 4.73 14.48
C ILE A 444 -16.06 5.84 15.41
N PHE A 445 -16.55 5.43 16.58
CA PHE A 445 -16.95 6.34 17.64
C PHE A 445 -16.12 6.11 18.90
N VAL A 446 -15.69 7.19 19.53
CA VAL A 446 -14.93 7.16 20.79
C VAL A 446 -15.61 8.01 21.85
N ILE A 447 -15.58 7.54 23.10
CA ILE A 447 -16.08 8.31 24.25
C ILE A 447 -14.91 8.70 25.14
N GLY A 448 -14.83 9.98 25.48
CA GLY A 448 -13.78 10.52 26.32
C GLY A 448 -14.10 11.90 26.85
N SER A 449 -13.48 12.30 27.97
CA SER A 449 -13.64 13.66 28.50
C SER A 449 -13.16 14.72 27.51
N ASN A 450 -12.15 14.36 26.71
CA ASN A 450 -11.59 15.14 25.62
C ASN A 450 -10.77 14.22 24.70
N CYS A 451 -10.24 14.77 23.59
CA CYS A 451 -9.45 14.02 22.61
C CYS A 451 -8.11 13.46 23.15
N ARG A 452 -7.67 13.86 24.36
CA ARG A 452 -6.47 13.31 25.05
C ARG A 452 -6.82 12.14 25.98
N ASN A 453 -8.08 11.94 26.31
CA ASN A 453 -8.51 10.94 27.26
C ASN A 453 -9.78 10.26 26.76
N ILE A 454 -9.57 9.32 25.85
CA ILE A 454 -10.60 8.42 25.32
C ILE A 454 -10.59 7.11 26.10
N SER A 455 -11.76 6.52 26.29
CA SER A 455 -11.97 5.41 27.23
C SER A 455 -12.88 4.30 26.72
N GLN A 456 -13.74 4.58 25.75
CA GLN A 456 -14.63 3.57 25.16
C GLN A 456 -14.64 3.69 23.66
N PHE A 457 -14.67 2.55 22.97
CA PHE A 457 -14.46 2.44 21.54
C PHE A 457 -15.59 1.65 20.90
N TYR A 458 -16.12 2.18 19.81
CA TYR A 458 -17.26 1.60 19.12
C TYR A 458 -17.09 1.65 17.61
N ILE A 459 -17.73 0.70 16.94
CA ILE A 459 -18.02 0.77 15.51
C ILE A 459 -19.52 0.76 15.29
N PHE A 460 -19.97 1.71 14.48
CA PHE A 460 -21.32 1.73 13.94
C PHE A 460 -21.31 1.36 12.46
N PHE A 461 -22.07 0.34 12.09
CA PHE A 461 -22.17 -0.14 10.73
C PHE A 461 -23.56 -0.73 10.48
N SER A 462 -24.26 -0.26 9.43
CA SER A 462 -25.57 -0.77 9.02
C SER A 462 -26.59 -0.87 10.19
N GLY A 463 -26.63 0.15 11.05
CA GLY A 463 -27.51 0.17 12.22
C GLY A 463 -27.04 -0.64 13.44
N ILE A 464 -25.93 -1.37 13.32
CA ILE A 464 -25.34 -2.20 14.38
C ILE A 464 -24.25 -1.39 15.09
N LEU A 465 -24.22 -1.44 16.43
CA LEU A 465 -23.19 -0.82 17.26
C LEU A 465 -22.39 -1.91 18.00
N TYR A 466 -21.12 -2.09 17.63
CA TYR A 466 -20.20 -2.97 18.35
C TYR A 466 -19.38 -2.16 19.35
N LYS A 467 -19.28 -2.64 20.58
CA LYS A 467 -18.29 -2.15 21.56
C LYS A 467 -17.02 -2.97 21.46
N LEU A 468 -15.87 -2.30 21.36
CA LEU A 468 -14.56 -2.92 21.18
C LEU A 468 -13.60 -2.57 22.32
N PRO A 469 -12.62 -3.45 22.62
CA PRO A 469 -11.76 -3.29 23.79
C PRO A 469 -10.71 -2.19 23.65
N THR A 470 -10.29 -1.88 22.43
CA THR A 470 -9.18 -0.94 22.14
C THR A 470 -9.48 -0.14 20.88
N PHE A 471 -8.91 1.04 20.76
CA PHE A 471 -9.05 1.89 19.58
C PHE A 471 -8.48 1.23 18.31
N VAL A 472 -7.30 0.61 18.38
CA VAL A 472 -6.70 -0.11 17.24
C VAL A 472 -7.61 -1.24 16.74
N LYS A 473 -8.38 -1.87 17.64
CA LYS A 473 -9.35 -2.89 17.25
C LYS A 473 -10.52 -2.33 16.44
N CYS A 474 -10.93 -1.09 16.69
CA CYS A 474 -11.87 -0.40 15.81
C CYS A 474 -11.27 -0.22 14.42
N ILE A 475 -10.03 0.28 14.29
CA ILE A 475 -9.38 0.45 12.98
C ILE A 475 -9.35 -0.88 12.22
N ASP A 476 -8.87 -1.94 12.88
CA ASP A 476 -8.81 -3.31 12.34
C ASP A 476 -10.18 -3.79 11.83
N LEU A 477 -11.21 -3.69 12.66
CA LEU A 477 -12.55 -4.16 12.31
C LEU A 477 -13.19 -3.30 11.21
N ALA A 478 -12.98 -1.98 11.20
CA ALA A 478 -13.52 -1.10 10.16
C ALA A 478 -13.00 -1.51 8.77
N VAL A 479 -11.69 -1.76 8.65
CA VAL A 479 -11.10 -2.24 7.40
C VAL A 479 -11.69 -3.60 7.02
N LYS A 480 -11.81 -4.54 7.97
CA LYS A 480 -12.38 -5.86 7.72
C LYS A 480 -13.85 -5.82 7.29
N ILE A 481 -14.67 -4.94 7.87
CA ILE A 481 -16.06 -4.72 7.45
C ILE A 481 -16.10 -4.29 5.98
N CYS A 482 -15.30 -3.29 5.59
CA CYS A 482 -15.24 -2.84 4.20
C CYS A 482 -14.88 -3.99 3.25
N ILE A 483 -13.93 -4.84 3.62
CA ILE A 483 -13.51 -5.97 2.80
C ILE A 483 -14.60 -7.05 2.78
N VAL A 484 -15.16 -7.46 3.93
CA VAL A 484 -16.16 -8.56 4.06
C VAL A 484 -17.44 -8.24 3.31
N PHE A 485 -17.94 -7.03 3.48
CA PHE A 485 -19.21 -6.63 2.86
C PHE A 485 -19.03 -6.03 1.46
N ASN A 486 -17.80 -5.96 0.96
CA ASN A 486 -17.45 -5.38 -0.34
C ASN A 486 -17.91 -3.92 -0.48
N ILE A 487 -17.40 -3.06 0.40
CA ILE A 487 -17.82 -1.66 0.57
C ILE A 487 -16.59 -0.76 0.52
N ASP A 488 -16.75 0.42 -0.07
CA ASP A 488 -15.73 1.46 -0.05
C ASP A 488 -15.70 2.24 1.26
N PHE A 489 -14.54 2.79 1.60
CA PHE A 489 -14.40 3.79 2.63
C PHE A 489 -15.09 5.11 2.25
N SER A 490 -15.41 5.94 3.25
CA SER A 490 -15.90 7.31 3.05
C SER A 490 -14.97 8.09 2.12
N GLU A 491 -15.51 8.82 1.12
CA GLU A 491 -14.71 9.67 0.23
C GLU A 491 -13.93 10.75 1.01
N THR A 492 -14.43 11.16 2.19
CA THR A 492 -13.87 12.26 2.98
C THR A 492 -12.55 11.87 3.66
N SER A 493 -12.48 10.70 4.30
CA SER A 493 -11.27 10.18 4.94
C SER A 493 -10.54 9.09 4.13
N LYS A 494 -10.98 8.83 2.89
CA LYS A 494 -10.54 7.69 2.05
C LYS A 494 -9.02 7.50 2.01
N LEU A 495 -8.24 8.56 1.89
CA LEU A 495 -6.79 8.42 1.70
C LEU A 495 -6.06 7.84 2.91
N VAL A 496 -6.51 8.16 4.14
CA VAL A 496 -5.94 7.56 5.35
C VAL A 496 -6.37 6.11 5.49
N TRP A 497 -7.62 5.79 5.14
CA TRP A 497 -8.06 4.40 5.06
C TRP A 497 -7.28 3.59 4.02
N SER A 498 -7.07 4.16 2.81
CA SER A 498 -6.22 3.55 1.77
C SER A 498 -4.79 3.33 2.27
N PHE A 499 -4.23 4.25 3.04
CA PHE A 499 -2.91 4.09 3.64
C PHE A 499 -2.88 2.87 4.58
N LEU A 500 -3.81 2.79 5.53
CA LEU A 500 -3.87 1.68 6.49
C LEU A 500 -4.14 0.34 5.80
N TYR A 501 -5.08 0.32 4.86
CA TYR A 501 -5.41 -0.87 4.07
C TYR A 501 -4.19 -1.40 3.30
N ASN A 502 -3.52 -0.54 2.52
CA ASN A 502 -2.40 -0.95 1.67
C ASN A 502 -1.13 -1.24 2.47
N LEU A 503 -0.95 -0.61 3.63
CA LEU A 503 0.21 -0.87 4.49
C LEU A 503 0.12 -2.26 5.13
N PHE A 504 -1.04 -2.58 5.73
CA PHE A 504 -1.19 -3.78 6.57
C PHE A 504 -1.72 -4.99 5.83
N PHE A 505 -2.62 -4.82 4.85
CA PHE A 505 -3.28 -5.95 4.20
C PHE A 505 -2.75 -6.20 2.78
N LYS A 506 -2.34 -5.17 2.01
CA LYS A 506 -1.77 -5.35 0.65
C LYS A 506 -2.64 -6.23 -0.28
N LEU A 507 -3.95 -6.19 -0.09
CA LEU A 507 -4.90 -7.00 -0.85
C LEU A 507 -5.12 -6.33 -2.21
N ASP A 508 -4.68 -7.02 -3.27
CA ASP A 508 -4.76 -6.69 -4.70
C ASP A 508 -3.76 -5.66 -5.26
N ASN A 509 -3.47 -5.78 -6.57
CA ASN A 509 -2.76 -4.80 -7.39
C ASN A 509 -3.67 -3.60 -7.75
N LYS A 510 -4.32 -2.99 -6.75
CA LYS A 510 -5.15 -1.81 -6.95
C LYS A 510 -4.28 -0.57 -7.15
N TYR A 511 -4.80 0.42 -7.87
CA TYR A 511 -4.15 1.72 -7.94
C TYR A 511 -4.11 2.31 -6.53
N ILE A 512 -2.95 2.85 -6.15
CA ILE A 512 -2.72 3.56 -4.89
C ILE A 512 -2.41 5.01 -5.26
N PRO A 513 -2.99 6.04 -4.61
CA PRO A 513 -2.77 7.41 -4.99
C PRO A 513 -1.32 7.76 -4.66
N PRO A 514 -0.63 8.55 -5.50
CA PRO A 514 0.78 8.85 -5.32
C PRO A 514 1.14 9.36 -3.93
N LYS A 515 0.25 10.12 -3.28
CA LYS A 515 0.46 10.63 -1.92
C LYS A 515 0.47 9.53 -0.86
N VAL A 516 -0.45 8.57 -0.97
CA VAL A 516 -0.52 7.43 -0.06
C VAL A 516 0.68 6.53 -0.29
N LEU A 517 0.97 6.21 -1.56
CA LEU A 517 2.10 5.37 -1.93
C LEU A 517 3.44 5.95 -1.44
N ASN A 518 3.62 7.26 -1.58
CA ASN A 518 4.79 7.96 -1.06
C ASN A 518 4.94 7.79 0.46
N LEU A 519 3.86 7.96 1.25
CA LEU A 519 3.93 7.71 2.69
C LEU A 519 4.21 6.23 3.00
N ILE A 520 3.59 5.28 2.29
CA ILE A 520 3.86 3.85 2.44
C ILE A 520 5.35 3.56 2.21
N ASN A 521 5.94 4.14 1.18
CA ASN A 521 7.35 3.91 0.84
C ASN A 521 8.27 4.52 1.90
N LYS A 522 7.95 5.69 2.45
CA LYS A 522 8.67 6.26 3.60
C LYS A 522 8.60 5.34 4.82
N VAL A 523 7.43 4.78 5.10
CA VAL A 523 7.24 3.87 6.23
C VAL A 523 7.95 2.52 6.03
N LYS A 524 8.14 2.07 4.79
CA LYS A 524 8.89 0.85 4.49
C LYS A 524 10.41 1.04 4.51
N ASN A 525 10.89 2.26 4.30
CA ASN A 525 12.30 2.60 4.19
C ASN A 525 12.91 3.20 5.47
N GLY A 526 12.07 3.64 6.41
CA GLY A 526 12.46 4.09 7.75
C GLY A 526 12.22 3.02 8.79
#